data_AF-A0A662KEW6-F1
#
_entry.id   AF-A0A662KEW6-F1
#
_cell.length_a   1.000
_cell.length_b   1.000
_cell.length_c   1.000
_cell.angle_alpha   90.00
_cell.angle_beta   90.00
_cell.angle_gamma   90.00
#
_symmetry.space_group_name_H-M   'P 1'
#
loop_
_entity.id
_entity.type
_entity.pdbx_description
1 polymer ?
#
loop_
_entity_poly.entity_id
_entity_poly.type
_entity_poly.pdbx_seq_one_letter_code
_entity_poly.pdbx_strand_id
1 'polypeptide(L)'
;ERIFDAIFITVSLPIAFFILDTYIENRTMRLALFAGMILFVIGIALFVYAVLHPTFMRRFIKFIIRKIKIGRFEEKMERILGKIDGFVESFQRGAREIFSLRKRSAIAIILAITSIYWLLEFLIPSCILKGLGQDPVILQSIAAQVLLVVMSIIPISPGGSGIAEGGAALLYSFLVPNRSVLGVFILGWRSATYYLNVVVGGIFQHRIFK
;
A
#
# COMPACT_ATOMS: atom_id res chain seq x y z
N GLU A 1 7.70 8.84 -8.58
CA GLU A 1 7.70 8.39 -7.17
C GLU A 1 6.64 7.32 -6.95
N ARG A 2 5.35 7.66 -6.77
CA ARG A 2 4.27 6.71 -6.44
C ARG A 2 4.09 5.49 -7.35
N ILE A 3 4.44 5.57 -8.64
CA ILE A 3 4.35 4.43 -9.56
C ILE A 3 5.38 3.35 -9.21
N PHE A 4 6.60 3.75 -8.85
CA PHE A 4 7.67 2.80 -8.48
C PHE A 4 7.36 2.12 -7.15
N ASP A 5 6.79 2.86 -6.19
CA ASP A 5 6.29 2.30 -4.94
C ASP A 5 5.19 1.27 -5.20
N ALA A 6 4.23 1.60 -6.06
CA ALA A 6 3.16 0.67 -6.43
C ALA A 6 3.72 -0.61 -7.09
N ILE A 7 4.68 -0.48 -8.01
CA ILE A 7 5.34 -1.63 -8.65
C ILE A 7 6.04 -2.50 -7.61
N PHE A 8 6.83 -1.88 -6.72
CA PHE A 8 7.55 -2.59 -5.67
C PHE A 8 6.58 -3.37 -4.78
N ILE A 9 5.55 -2.71 -4.24
CA ILE A 9 4.56 -3.34 -3.36
C ILE A 9 3.77 -4.44 -4.07
N THR A 10 3.38 -4.23 -5.34
CA THR A 10 2.70 -5.27 -6.14
C THR A 10 3.57 -6.51 -6.32
N VAL A 11 4.88 -6.35 -6.57
CA VAL A 11 5.82 -7.47 -6.73
C VAL A 11 6.15 -8.13 -5.39
N SER A 12 6.24 -7.35 -4.31
CA SER A 12 6.54 -7.86 -2.97
C SER A 12 5.36 -8.60 -2.34
N LEU A 13 4.11 -8.30 -2.71
CA LEU A 13 2.94 -8.89 -2.05
C LEU A 13 2.84 -10.42 -2.20
N PRO A 14 2.99 -11.02 -3.39
CA PRO A 14 2.99 -12.49 -3.54
C PRO A 14 4.12 -13.14 -2.73
N ILE A 15 5.29 -12.49 -2.67
CA ILE A 15 6.44 -12.97 -1.91
C ILE A 15 6.12 -12.93 -0.41
N ALA A 16 5.55 -11.82 0.08
CA ALA A 16 5.12 -11.67 1.46
C ALA A 16 4.06 -12.71 1.85
N PHE A 17 3.10 -12.97 0.96
CA PHE A 17 2.10 -14.01 1.17
C PHE A 17 2.74 -15.39 1.28
N PHE A 18 3.63 -15.76 0.35
CA PHE A 18 4.33 -17.04 0.36
C PHE A 18 5.15 -17.25 1.65
N ILE A 19 5.85 -16.21 2.10
CA ILE A 19 6.58 -16.23 3.36
C ILE A 19 5.61 -16.51 4.52
N LEU A 20 4.54 -15.73 4.65
CA LEU A 20 3.61 -15.86 5.78
C LEU A 20 2.85 -17.19 5.78
N ASP A 21 2.48 -17.71 4.61
CA ASP A 21 1.84 -19.03 4.47
C ASP A 21 2.74 -20.17 5.01
N THR A 22 4.06 -20.03 4.87
CA THR A 22 5.03 -21.01 5.36
C THR A 22 5.12 -21.03 6.89
N TYR A 23 4.86 -19.91 7.57
CA TYR A 23 5.01 -19.78 9.03
C TYR A 23 3.68 -19.84 9.80
N ILE A 24 2.53 -19.65 9.15
CA ILE A 24 1.24 -19.63 9.83
C ILE A 24 0.60 -21.02 9.81
N GLU A 25 0.63 -21.68 10.97
CA GLU A 25 -0.01 -22.99 11.16
C GLU A 25 -1.54 -22.91 11.28
N ASN A 26 -2.08 -21.75 11.66
CA ASN A 26 -3.51 -21.58 11.90
C ASN A 26 -4.31 -21.57 10.58
N ARG A 27 -5.15 -22.60 10.41
CA ARG A 27 -6.00 -22.80 9.22
C ARG A 27 -6.89 -21.61 8.88
N THR A 28 -7.50 -20.96 9.88
CA THR A 28 -8.41 -19.83 9.66
C THR A 28 -7.67 -18.62 9.10
N MET A 29 -6.47 -18.36 9.61
CA MET A 29 -5.64 -17.24 9.16
C MET A 29 -5.06 -17.50 7.77
N ARG A 30 -4.62 -18.73 7.49
CA ARG A 30 -4.20 -19.12 6.15
C ARG A 30 -5.30 -18.90 5.11
N LEU A 31 -6.54 -19.28 5.44
CA LEU A 31 -7.70 -19.01 4.58
C LEU A 31 -7.95 -17.50 4.40
N ALA A 32 -7.83 -16.71 5.47
CA ALA A 32 -7.99 -15.26 5.40
C ALA A 32 -6.93 -14.59 4.51
N LEU A 33 -5.66 -14.99 4.66
CA LEU A 33 -4.58 -14.50 3.80
C LEU A 33 -4.81 -14.90 2.34
N PHE A 34 -5.23 -16.15 2.09
CA PHE A 34 -5.48 -16.64 0.73
C PHE A 34 -6.64 -15.89 0.06
N ALA A 35 -7.73 -15.66 0.79
CA ALA A 35 -8.84 -14.83 0.33
C ALA A 35 -8.38 -13.39 0.05
N GLY A 36 -7.54 -12.82 0.92
CA GLY A 36 -6.93 -11.50 0.71
C GLY A 36 -6.06 -11.42 -0.54
N MET A 37 -5.24 -12.45 -0.80
CA MET A 37 -4.43 -12.54 -2.02
C MET A 37 -5.31 -12.60 -3.28
N ILE A 38 -6.35 -13.43 -3.28
CA ILE A 38 -7.31 -13.50 -4.40
C ILE A 38 -7.97 -12.15 -4.63
N LEU A 39 -8.47 -11.51 -3.56
CA LEU A 39 -9.10 -10.20 -3.66
C LEU A 39 -8.15 -9.14 -4.24
N PHE A 40 -6.88 -9.17 -3.82
CA PHE A 40 -5.86 -8.26 -4.35
C PHE A 40 -5.58 -8.49 -5.83
N VAL A 41 -5.39 -9.75 -6.25
CA VAL A 41 -5.16 -10.10 -7.66
C VAL A 41 -6.35 -9.68 -8.53
N ILE A 42 -7.57 -9.94 -8.07
CA ILE A 42 -8.80 -9.49 -8.74
C ILE A 42 -8.84 -7.96 -8.79
N GLY A 43 -8.51 -7.27 -7.70
CA GLY A 43 -8.47 -5.81 -7.63
C GLY A 43 -7.49 -5.19 -8.62
N ILE A 44 -6.27 -5.75 -8.72
CA ILE A 44 -5.28 -5.33 -9.73
C ILE A 44 -5.80 -5.63 -11.14
N ALA A 45 -6.34 -6.82 -11.39
CA ALA A 45 -6.85 -7.18 -12.71
C ALA A 45 -7.97 -6.22 -13.15
N LEU A 46 -8.90 -5.90 -12.25
CA LEU A 46 -9.97 -4.92 -12.49
C LEU A 46 -9.41 -3.51 -12.73
N PHE A 47 -8.42 -3.09 -11.95
CA PHE A 47 -7.78 -1.78 -12.13
C PHE A 47 -7.09 -1.68 -13.49
N VAL A 48 -6.26 -2.66 -13.85
CA VAL A 48 -5.58 -2.73 -15.14
C VAL A 48 -6.60 -2.75 -16.27
N TYR A 49 -7.64 -3.58 -16.16
CA TYR A 49 -8.71 -3.64 -17.15
C TYR A 49 -9.44 -2.30 -17.31
N ALA A 50 -9.74 -1.59 -16.21
CA ALA A 50 -10.36 -0.27 -16.25
C ALA A 50 -9.49 0.78 -16.94
N VAL A 51 -8.17 0.74 -16.74
CA VAL A 51 -7.21 1.65 -17.38
C VAL A 51 -7.01 1.33 -18.87
N LEU A 52 -7.07 0.05 -19.26
CA LEU A 52 -6.90 -0.37 -20.65
C LEU A 52 -8.19 -0.19 -21.48
N HIS A 53 -9.36 -0.32 -20.86
CA HIS A 53 -10.66 -0.22 -21.53
C HIS A 53 -11.54 0.89 -20.94
N PRO A 54 -11.17 2.18 -21.11
CA PRO A 54 -11.95 3.31 -20.59
C PRO A 54 -13.38 3.35 -21.15
N THR A 55 -13.57 2.90 -22.39
CA THR A 55 -14.90 2.81 -23.03
C THR A 55 -15.82 1.81 -22.33
N PHE A 56 -15.29 0.69 -21.82
CA PHE A 56 -16.06 -0.27 -21.03
C PHE A 56 -16.46 0.35 -19.69
N MET A 57 -15.51 1.01 -19.01
CA MET A 57 -15.78 1.65 -17.72
C MET A 57 -16.88 2.71 -17.83
N ARG A 58 -16.84 3.51 -18.89
CA ARG A 58 -17.89 4.49 -19.21
C ARG A 58 -19.26 3.84 -19.42
N ARG A 59 -19.33 2.68 -20.09
CA ARG A 59 -20.59 1.93 -20.29
C ARG A 59 -21.09 1.32 -18.98
N PHE A 60 -20.20 0.75 -18.18
CA PHE A 60 -20.54 0.14 -16.89
C PHE A 60 -21.12 1.15 -15.90
N ILE A 61 -20.50 2.33 -15.79
CA ILE A 61 -21.00 3.44 -14.97
C ILE A 61 -22.38 3.88 -15.46
N LYS A 62 -22.57 4.07 -16.78
CA LYS A 62 -23.88 4.43 -17.36
C LYS A 62 -24.94 3.34 -17.12
N PHE A 63 -24.57 2.06 -17.14
CA PHE A 63 -25.48 0.95 -16.84
C PHE A 63 -25.97 0.98 -15.38
N ILE A 64 -25.06 1.16 -14.41
CA ILE A 64 -25.40 1.26 -12.99
C ILE A 64 -26.34 2.45 -12.74
N ILE A 65 -26.06 3.62 -13.34
CA ILE A 65 -26.90 4.81 -13.17
C ILE A 65 -28.31 4.60 -13.72
N ARG A 66 -28.44 4.01 -14.91
CA ARG A 66 -29.75 3.68 -15.50
C ARG A 66 -30.54 2.71 -14.63
N LYS A 67 -29.86 1.76 -13.99
CA LYS A 67 -30.46 0.83 -13.02
C LYS A 67 -30.94 1.54 -11.76
N ILE A 68 -30.20 2.53 -11.26
CA ILE A 68 -30.50 3.24 -10.00
C ILE A 68 -31.46 4.44 -10.21
N LYS A 69 -31.74 4.86 -11.45
CA LYS A 69 -32.73 5.92 -11.81
C LYS A 69 -32.51 7.29 -11.12
N ILE A 70 -31.29 7.67 -10.77
CA ILE A 70 -30.99 8.97 -10.15
C ILE A 70 -30.65 10.00 -11.24
N GLY A 71 -31.67 10.64 -11.83
CA GLY A 71 -31.51 11.60 -12.93
C GLY A 71 -30.69 12.86 -12.59
N ARG A 72 -30.67 13.29 -11.32
CA ARG A 72 -29.86 14.45 -10.88
C ARG A 72 -28.34 14.20 -10.89
N PHE A 73 -27.89 12.95 -11.10
CA PHE A 73 -26.48 12.58 -11.08
C PHE A 73 -25.82 12.55 -12.47
N GLU A 74 -26.60 12.64 -13.56
CA GLU A 74 -26.07 12.47 -14.92
C GLU A 74 -25.07 13.57 -15.31
N GLU A 75 -25.39 14.85 -15.11
CA GLU A 75 -24.47 15.97 -15.44
C GLU A 75 -23.21 16.00 -14.58
N LYS A 76 -23.33 15.68 -13.29
CA LYS A 76 -22.18 15.61 -12.38
C LYS A 76 -21.29 14.41 -12.74
N MET A 77 -21.88 13.33 -13.24
CA MET A 77 -21.16 12.15 -13.71
C MET A 77 -20.47 12.35 -15.05
N GLU A 78 -21.03 13.10 -16.01
CA GLU A 78 -20.31 13.41 -17.25
C GLU A 78 -19.02 14.20 -17.00
N ARG A 79 -19.05 15.13 -16.03
CA ARG A 79 -17.84 15.80 -15.54
C ARG A 79 -16.84 14.85 -14.89
N ILE A 80 -17.30 13.88 -14.10
CA ILE A 80 -16.42 12.89 -13.46
C ILE A 80 -15.87 11.91 -14.51
N LEU A 81 -16.66 11.47 -15.48
CA LEU A 81 -16.23 10.64 -16.60
C LEU A 81 -15.16 11.34 -17.42
N GLY A 82 -15.34 12.63 -17.76
CA GLY A 82 -14.31 13.42 -18.44
C GLY A 82 -13.02 13.56 -17.62
N LYS A 83 -13.12 13.67 -16.29
CA LYS A 83 -11.94 13.65 -15.40
C LYS A 83 -11.25 12.29 -15.38
N ILE A 84 -12.01 11.19 -15.38
CA ILE A 84 -11.46 9.83 -15.44
C ILE A 84 -10.78 9.59 -16.78
N ASP A 85 -11.40 9.99 -17.90
CA ASP A 85 -10.83 9.85 -19.24
C ASP A 85 -9.52 10.64 -19.33
N GLY A 86 -9.49 11.90 -18.87
CA GLY A 86 -8.28 12.70 -18.81
C GLY A 86 -7.20 12.11 -17.89
N PHE A 87 -7.59 11.49 -16.77
CA PHE A 87 -6.67 10.77 -15.89
C PHE A 87 -6.08 9.53 -16.56
N VAL A 88 -6.90 8.73 -17.25
CA VAL A 88 -6.48 7.53 -17.97
C VAL A 88 -5.52 7.90 -19.11
N GLU A 89 -5.84 8.92 -19.90
CA GLU A 89 -4.95 9.40 -20.97
C GLU A 89 -3.61 9.92 -20.40
N SER A 90 -3.66 10.69 -19.31
CA SER A 90 -2.46 11.19 -18.64
C SER A 90 -1.62 10.05 -18.07
N PHE A 91 -2.27 9.03 -17.50
CA PHE A 91 -1.61 7.83 -16.99
C PHE A 91 -0.97 7.02 -18.11
N GLN A 92 -1.67 6.78 -19.23
CA GLN A 92 -1.15 6.06 -20.38
C GLN A 92 0.03 6.81 -21.04
N ARG A 93 -0.06 8.14 -21.15
CA ARG A 93 1.01 8.99 -21.67
C ARG A 93 2.24 8.95 -20.75
N GLY A 94 2.03 9.17 -19.45
CA GLY A 94 3.09 9.11 -18.45
C GLY A 94 3.75 7.73 -18.40
N ALA A 95 2.97 6.65 -18.46
CA ALA A 95 3.51 5.29 -18.55
C ALA A 95 4.36 5.11 -19.81
N ARG A 96 3.90 5.57 -20.98
CA ARG A 96 4.67 5.47 -22.23
C ARG A 96 5.97 6.26 -22.18
N GLU A 97 5.96 7.44 -21.58
CA GLU A 97 7.16 8.28 -21.41
C GLU A 97 8.16 7.66 -20.44
N ILE A 98 7.67 7.19 -19.28
CA ILE A 98 8.48 6.52 -18.26
C ILE A 98 9.09 5.26 -18.82
N PHE A 99 8.32 4.39 -19.48
CA PHE A 99 8.77 3.12 -20.02
C PHE A 99 9.38 3.22 -21.43
N SER A 100 9.68 4.42 -21.92
CA SER A 100 10.38 4.59 -23.20
C SER A 100 11.82 4.05 -23.11
N LEU A 101 12.27 3.38 -24.18
CA LEU A 101 13.57 2.69 -24.26
C LEU A 101 14.78 3.60 -23.97
N ARG A 102 14.60 4.91 -24.12
CA ARG A 102 15.67 5.92 -24.03
C ARG A 102 16.20 6.16 -22.61
N LYS A 103 15.46 5.75 -21.57
CA LYS A 103 15.81 6.04 -20.16
C LYS A 103 15.85 4.79 -19.26
N ARG A 104 16.03 3.59 -19.83
CA ARG A 104 16.02 2.31 -19.09
C ARG A 104 16.97 2.26 -17.88
N SER A 105 18.17 2.83 -18.00
CA SER A 105 19.14 2.90 -16.89
C SER A 105 18.64 3.78 -15.74
N ALA A 106 18.05 4.93 -16.05
CA ALA A 106 17.46 5.80 -15.03
C ALA A 106 16.29 5.15 -14.30
N ILE A 107 15.44 4.40 -15.02
CA ILE A 107 14.33 3.63 -14.42
C ILE A 107 14.87 2.59 -13.45
N ALA A 108 15.90 1.83 -13.85
CA ALA A 108 16.50 0.80 -13.01
C ALA A 108 17.11 1.39 -11.74
N ILE A 109 17.78 2.54 -11.85
CA ILE A 109 18.34 3.26 -10.69
C ILE A 109 17.23 3.70 -9.73
N ILE A 110 16.16 4.32 -10.24
CA ILE A 110 15.04 4.76 -9.40
C ILE A 110 14.39 3.57 -8.71
N LEU A 111 14.14 2.48 -9.44
CA LEU A 111 13.56 1.26 -8.87
C LEU A 111 14.48 0.65 -7.79
N ALA A 112 15.80 0.64 -7.99
CA ALA A 112 16.76 0.16 -7.01
C ALA A 112 16.76 1.04 -5.74
N ILE A 113 16.78 2.37 -5.90
CA ILE A 113 16.71 3.31 -4.78
C ILE A 113 15.41 3.14 -4.01
N THR A 114 14.26 3.07 -4.71
CA THR A 114 12.95 2.81 -4.09
C THR A 114 12.94 1.47 -3.35
N SER A 115 13.51 0.42 -3.94
CA SER A 115 13.58 -0.89 -3.30
C SER A 115 14.43 -0.87 -2.03
N ILE A 116 15.60 -0.21 -2.07
CA ILE A 116 16.46 -0.05 -0.90
C ILE A 116 15.74 0.74 0.19
N TYR A 117 15.09 1.84 -0.18
CA TYR A 117 14.29 2.64 0.75
C TYR A 117 13.23 1.79 1.47
N TRP A 118 12.43 1.03 0.72
CA TRP A 118 11.39 0.17 1.30
C TRP A 118 11.98 -0.95 2.16
N LEU A 119 13.08 -1.58 1.73
CA LEU A 119 13.76 -2.60 2.53
C LEU A 119 14.27 -2.04 3.86
N LEU A 120 14.85 -0.84 3.85
CA LEU A 120 15.29 -0.16 5.08
C LEU A 120 14.09 0.15 5.98
N GLU A 121 12.99 0.66 5.41
CA GLU A 121 11.77 0.94 6.17
C GLU A 121 11.19 -0.32 6.80
N PHE A 122 11.16 -1.44 6.08
CA PHE A 122 10.68 -2.74 6.57
C PHE A 122 11.60 -3.41 7.60
N LEU A 123 12.86 -3.00 7.68
CA LEU A 123 13.80 -3.47 8.70
C LEU A 123 13.62 -2.75 10.05
N ILE A 124 13.09 -1.52 10.06
CA ILE A 124 12.90 -0.74 11.29
C ILE A 124 12.14 -1.54 12.37
N PRO A 125 10.97 -2.16 12.09
CA PRO A 125 10.26 -2.95 13.09
C PRO A 125 11.08 -4.14 13.61
N SER A 126 11.82 -4.84 12.76
CA SER A 126 12.69 -5.95 13.19
C SER A 126 13.81 -5.48 14.12
N CYS A 127 14.41 -4.32 13.84
CA CYS A 127 15.41 -3.71 14.69
C CYS A 127 14.85 -3.36 16.08
N ILE A 128 13.62 -2.82 16.12
CA ILE A 128 12.93 -2.50 17.38
C ILE A 128 12.64 -3.78 18.17
N LEU A 129 12.12 -4.83 17.52
CA LEU A 129 11.85 -6.12 18.20
C LEU A 129 13.13 -6.72 18.79
N LYS A 130 14.24 -6.69 18.04
CA LYS A 130 15.55 -7.13 18.55
C LYS A 130 16.01 -6.30 19.75
N GLY A 131 15.79 -4.98 19.72
CA GLY A 131 16.08 -4.09 20.84
C GLY A 131 15.22 -4.36 22.09
N LEU A 132 14.01 -4.90 21.91
CA LEU A 132 13.11 -5.33 22.98
C LEU A 132 13.39 -6.77 23.48
N GLY A 133 14.50 -7.38 23.04
CA GLY A 133 14.90 -8.72 23.47
C GLY A 133 14.10 -9.85 22.82
N GLN A 134 13.43 -9.60 21.69
CA GLN A 134 12.77 -10.65 20.89
C GLN A 134 13.72 -11.18 19.81
N ASP A 135 13.49 -12.40 19.35
CA ASP A 135 14.26 -13.00 18.26
C ASP A 135 14.14 -12.20 16.95
N PRO A 136 15.19 -12.18 16.12
CA PRO A 136 15.19 -11.42 14.88
C PRO A 136 14.26 -12.06 13.82
N VAL A 137 12.99 -11.68 13.84
CA VAL A 137 11.98 -12.06 12.84
C VAL A 137 12.05 -11.17 11.60
N ILE A 138 13.20 -11.17 10.91
CA ILE A 138 13.45 -10.26 9.77
C ILE A 138 12.49 -10.57 8.61
N LEU A 139 12.45 -11.83 8.16
CA LEU A 139 11.69 -12.21 6.97
C LEU A 139 10.17 -12.07 7.20
N GLN A 140 9.70 -12.49 8.38
CA GLN A 140 8.28 -12.40 8.74
C GLN A 140 7.85 -10.94 8.94
N SER A 141 8.71 -10.11 9.53
CA SER A 141 8.44 -8.68 9.70
C SER A 141 8.36 -7.97 8.34
N ILE A 142 9.27 -8.25 7.40
CA ILE A 142 9.19 -7.71 6.04
C ILE A 142 7.85 -8.09 5.38
N ALA A 143 7.46 -9.36 5.48
CA ALA A 143 6.19 -9.82 4.91
C ALA A 143 4.96 -9.16 5.58
N ALA A 144 4.97 -9.01 6.90
CA ALA A 144 3.93 -8.31 7.64
C ALA A 144 3.85 -6.83 7.23
N GLN A 145 4.98 -6.14 7.07
CA GLN A 145 5.01 -4.74 6.63
C GLN A 145 4.45 -4.56 5.22
N VAL A 146 4.76 -5.46 4.28
CA VAL A 146 4.17 -5.41 2.93
C VAL A 146 2.64 -5.50 2.99
N LEU A 147 2.09 -6.40 3.82
CA LEU A 147 0.64 -6.47 4.04
C LEU A 147 0.09 -5.20 4.69
N LEU A 148 0.78 -4.64 5.68
CA LEU A 148 0.38 -3.39 6.33
C LEU A 148 0.30 -2.23 5.36
N VAL A 149 1.27 -2.11 4.45
CA VAL A 149 1.27 -1.07 3.42
C VAL A 149 0.03 -1.23 2.55
N VAL A 150 -0.26 -2.44 2.07
CA VAL A 150 -1.45 -2.70 1.23
C VAL A 150 -2.75 -2.39 1.99
N MET A 151 -2.86 -2.80 3.26
CA MET A 151 -4.02 -2.48 4.09
C MET A 151 -4.20 -0.96 4.26
N SER A 152 -3.10 -0.23 4.35
CA SER A 152 -3.09 1.23 4.56
C SER A 152 -3.37 2.04 3.29
N ILE A 153 -3.42 1.42 2.09
CA ILE A 153 -3.77 2.10 0.84
C ILE A 153 -5.21 2.63 0.88
N ILE A 154 -6.12 1.96 1.61
CA ILE A 154 -7.50 2.41 1.73
C ILE A 154 -7.57 3.49 2.81
N PRO A 155 -7.89 4.75 2.47
CA PRO A 155 -7.89 5.86 3.43
C PRO A 155 -9.19 5.84 4.26
N ILE A 156 -9.40 4.79 5.06
CA ILE A 156 -10.60 4.65 5.90
C ILE A 156 -10.47 5.48 7.18
N SER A 157 -9.24 5.76 7.64
CA SER A 157 -8.97 6.55 8.86
C SER A 157 -8.24 7.86 8.54
N PRO A 158 -8.62 9.00 9.15
CA PRO A 158 -7.85 10.23 9.06
C PRO A 158 -6.41 9.99 9.54
N GLY A 159 -5.42 10.31 8.70
CA GLY A 159 -4.00 10.10 9.00
C GLY A 159 -3.51 8.63 8.95
N GLY A 160 -4.37 7.66 8.59
CA GLY A 160 -3.97 6.24 8.43
C GLY A 160 -3.54 5.53 9.73
N SER A 161 -3.67 6.18 10.90
CA SER A 161 -3.10 5.65 12.15
C SER A 161 -3.83 4.38 12.62
N GLY A 162 -5.17 4.39 12.57
CA GLY A 162 -5.99 3.29 13.08
C GLY A 162 -5.82 1.98 12.32
N ILE A 163 -5.74 2.02 10.98
CA ILE A 163 -5.53 0.82 10.17
C ILE A 163 -4.14 0.26 10.39
N ALA A 164 -3.10 1.11 10.42
CA ALA A 164 -1.75 0.59 10.56
C ALA A 164 -1.38 0.18 12.00
N GLU A 165 -1.97 0.77 13.04
CA GLU A 165 -1.81 0.25 14.42
C GLU A 165 -2.61 -1.04 14.64
N GLY A 166 -3.88 -1.06 14.24
CA GLY A 166 -4.72 -2.25 14.35
C GLY A 166 -4.20 -3.39 13.47
N GLY A 167 -3.82 -3.09 12.24
CA GLY A 167 -3.17 -4.04 11.34
C GLY A 167 -1.85 -4.56 11.91
N ALA A 168 -1.01 -3.69 12.49
CA ALA A 168 0.25 -4.12 13.07
C ALA A 168 0.01 -5.01 14.30
N ALA A 169 -0.95 -4.66 15.16
CA ALA A 169 -1.36 -5.50 16.27
C ALA A 169 -1.83 -6.87 15.78
N LEU A 170 -2.64 -6.93 14.73
CA LEU A 170 -3.08 -8.18 14.14
C LEU A 170 -1.89 -9.00 13.62
N LEU A 171 -1.07 -8.45 12.71
CA LEU A 171 -0.01 -9.20 12.04
C LEU A 171 1.16 -9.56 12.97
N TYR A 172 1.58 -8.67 13.87
CA TYR A 172 2.68 -8.93 14.80
C TYR A 172 2.27 -9.71 16.06
N SER A 173 0.98 -9.83 16.37
CA SER A 173 0.54 -10.70 17.47
C SER A 173 0.94 -12.18 17.28
N PHE A 174 1.18 -12.58 16.03
CA PHE A 174 1.66 -13.93 15.69
C PHE A 174 3.17 -14.09 15.78
N LEU A 175 3.91 -12.98 15.72
CA LEU A 175 5.37 -12.96 15.79
C LEU A 175 5.88 -12.69 17.20
N VAL A 176 5.08 -11.99 18.01
CA VAL A 176 5.45 -11.57 19.36
C VAL A 176 4.49 -12.22 20.37
N PRO A 177 4.93 -13.24 21.12
CA PRO A 177 4.06 -13.95 22.06
C PRO A 177 3.53 -13.07 23.21
N ASN A 178 4.30 -12.06 23.61
CA ASN A 178 3.96 -11.19 24.75
C ASN A 178 3.20 -9.94 24.31
N ARG A 179 1.93 -9.82 24.73
CA ARG A 179 1.05 -8.68 24.39
C ARG A 179 1.54 -7.34 24.92
N SER A 180 2.22 -7.31 26.07
CA SER A 180 2.78 -6.07 26.62
C SER A 180 3.93 -5.55 25.76
N VAL A 181 4.77 -6.45 25.24
CA VAL A 181 5.86 -6.12 24.33
C VAL A 181 5.31 -5.63 22.99
N LEU A 182 4.22 -6.24 22.50
CA LEU A 182 3.56 -5.83 21.25
C LEU A 182 3.08 -4.38 21.29
N GLY A 183 2.47 -3.94 22.39
CA GLY A 183 2.02 -2.54 22.55
C GLY A 183 3.18 -1.54 22.53
N VAL A 184 4.24 -1.83 23.28
CA VAL A 184 5.47 -1.01 23.31
C VAL A 184 6.13 -0.97 21.93
N PHE A 185 6.17 -2.10 21.23
CA PHE A 185 6.69 -2.21 19.88
C PHE A 185 5.93 -1.32 18.90
N ILE A 186 4.59 -1.36 18.88
CA ILE A 186 3.79 -0.55 17.95
C ILE A 186 4.02 0.94 18.21
N LEU A 187 4.05 1.36 19.47
CA LEU A 187 4.33 2.74 19.86
C LEU A 187 5.74 3.17 19.46
N GLY A 188 6.74 2.32 19.70
CA GLY A 188 8.13 2.58 19.31
C GLY A 188 8.28 2.70 17.79
N TRP A 189 7.65 1.79 17.05
CA TRP A 189 7.63 1.83 15.59
C TRP A 189 6.98 3.11 15.07
N ARG A 190 5.79 3.47 15.54
CA ARG A 190 5.11 4.72 15.15
C ARG A 190 5.89 5.97 15.52
N SER A 191 6.57 5.95 16.67
CA SER A 191 7.45 7.05 17.07
C SER A 191 8.58 7.23 16.08
N ALA A 192 9.25 6.15 15.70
CA ALA A 192 10.36 6.17 14.76
C ALA A 192 9.93 6.55 13.33
N THR A 193 8.85 5.96 12.82
CA THR A 193 8.48 6.06 11.39
C THR A 193 7.48 7.17 11.09
N TYR A 194 6.68 7.59 12.06
CA TYR A 194 5.62 8.56 11.84
C TYR A 194 5.83 9.84 12.66
N TYR A 195 5.89 9.77 13.99
CA TYR A 195 5.89 10.98 14.82
C TYR A 195 7.17 11.81 14.67
N LEU A 196 8.34 11.17 14.57
CA LEU A 196 9.60 11.89 14.29
C LEU A 196 9.56 12.62 12.95
N ASN A 197 9.05 11.98 11.90
CA ASN A 197 8.93 12.61 10.58
C ASN A 197 8.00 13.82 10.61
N VAL A 198 6.88 13.73 11.32
CA VAL A 198 5.93 14.86 11.49
C VAL A 198 6.58 16.01 12.26
N VAL A 199 7.29 15.73 13.37
CA VAL A 199 7.96 16.76 14.17
C VAL A 199 9.05 17.46 13.37
N VAL A 200 9.93 16.70 12.72
CA VAL A 200 11.01 17.26 11.89
C VAL A 200 10.42 18.08 10.75
N GLY A 201 9.44 17.54 10.02
CA GLY A 201 8.75 18.26 8.94
C GLY A 201 8.12 19.57 9.42
N GLY A 202 7.45 19.55 10.58
CA GLY A 202 6.84 20.74 11.19
C GLY A 202 7.85 21.81 11.59
N ILE A 203 8.99 21.42 12.17
CA ILE A 203 10.08 22.35 12.53
C ILE A 203 10.65 23.02 11.29
N PHE A 204 10.92 22.26 10.22
CA PHE A 204 11.43 22.80 8.97
C PHE A 204 10.41 23.72 8.30
N GLN A 205 9.13 23.34 8.28
CA GLN A 205 8.07 24.17 7.71
C GLN A 205 7.95 25.50 8.45
N HIS A 206 8.01 25.51 9.78
CA HIS A 206 7.96 26.75 10.56
C HIS A 206 9.14 27.69 10.28
N ARG A 207 10.32 27.16 9.92
CA ARG A 207 11.48 27.97 9.52
C ARG A 207 11.40 28.55 8.11
N ILE A 208 10.64 27.93 7.20
CA ILE A 208 10.51 28.40 5.81
C ILE A 208 9.43 29.49 5.68
N PHE A 209 8.41 29.46 6.55
CA PHE A 209 7.32 30.44 6.56
C PHE A 209 7.50 31.59 7.57
N LYS A 210 8.67 31.68 8.21
CA LYS A 210 9.14 32.85 8.96
C LYS A 210 10.14 33.61 8.10
#